data_AF-A0A915PGF4-F1
#
_entry.id   AF-A0A915PGF4-F1
#
_cell.length_a   1.000
_cell.length_b   1.000
_cell.length_c   1.000
_cell.angle_alpha   90.00
_cell.angle_beta   90.00
_cell.angle_gamma   90.00
#
_symmetry.space_group_name_H-M   'P 1'
#
loop_
_entity.id
_entity.type
_entity.pdbx_description
1 polymer ?
#
loop_
_entity_poly.entity_id
_entity_poly.type
_entity_poly.pdbx_seq_one_letter_code
_entity_poly.pdbx_strand_id
1 'polypeptide(L)'
;MSRTEQRHQLLELLGDKISEPERTDFNLDRWLEAYDENPQRAAEAYFEYFKNKKSLNLDRPEAYDDFYLKSDMINYYNIFAQSKPTSDWINSFDNGISSKSIRAGEFLQCFFRACEYFLKILLEYEQKCGKRSFGVAIFDMQNMSILQYVNPMAPINRIFEVILHINFAY
;
A
#
# COMPACT_ATOMS: atom_id res chain seq x y z
N MET A 1 3.38 -26.87 10.67
CA MET A 1 2.59 -26.71 9.44
C MET A 1 3.54 -26.29 8.34
N SER A 2 3.48 -26.92 7.19
CA SER A 2 4.26 -26.52 6.02
C SER A 2 3.75 -25.19 5.44
N ARG A 3 4.58 -24.51 4.66
CA ARG A 3 4.17 -23.24 4.01
C ARG A 3 2.94 -23.42 3.13
N THR A 4 2.88 -24.51 2.37
CA THR A 4 1.74 -24.83 1.50
C THR A 4 0.45 -25.01 2.29
N GLU A 5 0.50 -25.70 3.43
CA GLU A 5 -0.65 -25.84 4.33
C GLU A 5 -1.09 -24.50 4.91
N GLN A 6 -0.15 -23.64 5.32
CA GLN A 6 -0.46 -22.29 5.83
C GLN A 6 -1.15 -21.42 4.78
N ARG A 7 -0.65 -21.44 3.53
CA ARG A 7 -1.28 -20.70 2.41
C ARG A 7 -2.68 -21.21 2.12
N HIS A 8 -2.87 -22.53 2.11
CA HIS A 8 -4.18 -23.12 1.88
C HIS A 8 -5.17 -22.72 2.97
N GLN A 9 -4.77 -22.83 4.24
CA GLN A 9 -5.60 -22.40 5.36
C GLN A 9 -5.92 -20.90 5.29
N LEU A 10 -4.95 -20.06 4.93
CA LEU A 10 -5.19 -18.62 4.75
C LEU A 10 -6.21 -18.36 3.64
N LEU A 11 -6.09 -19.03 2.48
CA LEU A 11 -7.05 -18.89 1.38
C LEU A 11 -8.47 -19.32 1.80
N GLU A 12 -8.60 -20.41 2.55
CA GLU A 12 -9.90 -20.86 3.07
C GLU A 12 -10.52 -19.82 4.01
N LEU A 13 -9.72 -19.23 4.90
CA LEU A 13 -10.17 -18.19 5.82
C LEU A 13 -10.59 -16.91 5.08
N LEU A 14 -9.82 -16.49 4.08
CA LEU A 14 -10.09 -15.27 3.32
C LEU A 14 -11.31 -15.41 2.39
N GLY A 15 -11.49 -16.59 1.80
CA GLY A 15 -12.61 -16.89 0.92
C GLY A 15 -12.76 -15.86 -0.21
N ASP A 16 -13.95 -15.30 -0.35
CA ASP A 16 -14.31 -14.33 -1.39
C ASP A 16 -13.73 -12.92 -1.20
N LYS A 17 -13.09 -12.63 -0.05
CA LYS A 17 -12.55 -11.29 0.25
C LYS A 17 -11.22 -11.01 -0.43
N ILE A 18 -10.47 -12.05 -0.78
CA ILE A 18 -9.24 -11.93 -1.56
C ILE A 18 -9.52 -12.17 -3.03
N SER A 19 -9.17 -11.20 -3.87
CA SER A 19 -9.42 -11.26 -5.31
C SER A 19 -8.42 -12.17 -6.01
N GLU A 20 -8.81 -12.73 -7.16
CA GLU A 20 -7.94 -13.64 -7.94
C GLU A 20 -6.52 -13.09 -8.21
N PRO A 21 -6.32 -11.81 -8.59
CA PRO A 21 -4.97 -11.28 -8.77
C PRO A 21 -4.11 -11.27 -7.50
N GLU A 22 -4.73 -11.28 -6.32
CA GLU A 22 -4.04 -11.24 -5.03
C GLU A 22 -3.78 -12.64 -4.47
N ARG A 23 -4.35 -13.70 -5.05
CA ARG A 23 -4.19 -15.10 -4.59
C ARG A 23 -2.87 -15.73 -5.05
N THR A 24 -1.81 -14.94 -5.13
CA THR A 24 -0.47 -15.45 -5.49
C THR A 24 0.24 -15.99 -4.26
N ASP A 25 1.08 -17.02 -4.46
CA ASP A 25 1.92 -17.57 -3.39
C ASP A 25 2.76 -16.49 -2.69
N PHE A 26 3.34 -15.56 -3.46
CA PHE A 26 4.14 -14.48 -2.91
C PHE A 26 3.33 -13.52 -2.06
N ASN A 27 2.10 -13.19 -2.46
CA ASN A 27 1.25 -12.30 -1.68
C ASN A 27 0.75 -12.98 -0.41
N LEU A 28 0.37 -14.25 -0.48
CA LEU A 28 -0.01 -15.03 0.71
C LEU A 28 1.16 -15.14 1.69
N ASP A 29 2.38 -15.30 1.19
CA ASP A 29 3.59 -15.28 2.02
C ASP A 29 3.78 -13.95 2.74
N ARG A 30 3.54 -12.80 2.07
CA ARG A 30 3.60 -11.47 2.74
C ARG A 30 2.67 -11.41 3.95
N TRP A 31 1.42 -11.85 3.77
CA TRP A 31 0.44 -11.86 4.85
C TRP A 31 0.82 -12.84 5.96
N LEU A 32 1.36 -14.01 5.63
CA LEU A 32 1.81 -14.94 6.67
C LEU A 32 3.02 -14.40 7.44
N GLU A 33 4.04 -13.90 6.73
CA GLU A 33 5.27 -13.36 7.32
C GLU A 33 4.98 -12.14 8.21
N ALA A 34 4.08 -11.25 7.79
CA ALA A 34 3.70 -10.06 8.55
C ALA A 34 2.97 -10.38 9.87
N TYR A 35 2.35 -11.55 9.98
CA TYR A 35 1.50 -11.93 11.11
C TYR A 35 1.96 -13.25 11.75
N ASP A 36 3.27 -13.37 12.00
CA ASP A 36 3.92 -14.45 12.75
C ASP A 36 3.66 -15.85 12.20
N GLU A 37 3.56 -15.99 10.88
CA GLU A 37 3.31 -17.26 10.22
C GLU A 37 1.97 -17.90 10.62
N ASN A 38 1.03 -17.10 11.11
CA ASN A 38 -0.26 -17.53 11.64
C ASN A 38 -1.41 -17.16 10.67
N PRO A 39 -2.01 -18.13 9.97
CA PRO A 39 -3.10 -17.87 9.02
C PRO A 39 -4.31 -17.15 9.63
N GLN A 40 -4.63 -17.43 10.89
CA GLN A 40 -5.76 -16.82 11.58
C GLN A 40 -5.50 -15.33 11.84
N ARG A 41 -4.32 -14.97 12.36
CA ARG A 41 -3.93 -13.58 12.57
C ARG A 41 -3.82 -12.81 11.25
N ALA A 42 -3.24 -13.43 10.24
CA ALA A 42 -3.16 -12.87 8.90
C ALA A 42 -4.56 -12.58 8.32
N ALA A 43 -5.50 -13.50 8.48
CA ALA A 43 -6.88 -13.31 8.01
C ALA A 43 -7.61 -12.18 8.76
N GLU A 44 -7.47 -12.12 10.08
CA GLU A 44 -8.05 -11.05 10.91
C GLU A 44 -7.54 -9.67 10.47
N ALA A 45 -6.23 -9.54 10.25
CA ALA A 45 -5.65 -8.31 9.77
C ALA A 45 -6.05 -7.98 8.32
N TYR A 46 -6.12 -8.99 7.45
CA TYR A 46 -6.60 -8.84 6.08
C TYR A 46 -8.04 -8.34 6.04
N PHE A 47 -8.92 -8.76 6.96
CA PHE A 47 -10.31 -8.28 6.98
C PHE A 47 -10.40 -6.78 7.28
N GLU A 48 -9.54 -6.25 8.15
CA GLU A 48 -9.46 -4.80 8.37
C GLU A 48 -8.91 -4.07 7.14
N TYR A 49 -7.87 -4.63 6.50
CA TYR A 49 -7.38 -4.15 5.21
C TYR A 49 -8.48 -4.14 4.13
N PHE A 50 -9.26 -5.20 4.03
CA PHE A 50 -10.36 -5.33 3.07
C PHE A 50 -11.47 -4.31 3.33
N LYS A 51 -11.79 -4.02 4.59
CA LYS A 51 -12.73 -2.94 4.95
C LYS A 51 -12.24 -1.59 4.42
N ASN A 52 -10.95 -1.28 4.58
CA ASN A 52 -10.36 -0.05 4.05
C ASN A 52 -10.44 -0.02 2.52
N LYS A 53 -10.05 -1.11 1.86
CA LYS A 53 -10.14 -1.27 0.40
C LYS A 53 -11.55 -1.02 -0.12
N LYS A 54 -12.57 -1.63 0.50
CA LYS A 54 -13.98 -1.45 0.16
C LYS A 54 -14.48 -0.03 0.43
N SER A 55 -14.09 0.57 1.56
CA SER A 55 -14.48 1.96 1.89
C SER A 55 -13.99 2.97 0.85
N LEU A 56 -12.89 2.65 0.16
CA LEU A 56 -12.30 3.47 -0.90
C LEU A 56 -12.70 3.03 -2.30
N ASN A 57 -13.57 2.03 -2.44
CA ASN A 57 -14.01 1.42 -3.70
C ASN A 57 -12.83 0.89 -4.54
N LEU A 58 -11.85 0.28 -3.87
CA LEU A 58 -10.63 -0.31 -4.45
C LEU A 58 -10.72 -1.83 -4.63
N ASP A 59 -11.83 -2.43 -4.22
CA ASP A 59 -12.15 -3.87 -4.31
C ASP A 59 -12.53 -4.34 -5.72
N ARG A 60 -12.54 -3.42 -6.70
CA ARG A 60 -12.89 -3.66 -8.10
C ARG A 60 -11.69 -3.44 -9.04
N PRO A 61 -11.54 -4.21 -10.13
CA PRO A 61 -10.42 -4.06 -11.06
C PRO A 61 -10.30 -2.64 -11.67
N GLU A 62 -11.44 -2.02 -12.00
CA GLU A 62 -11.51 -0.71 -12.65
C GLU A 62 -11.14 0.44 -11.69
N ALA A 63 -10.97 0.16 -10.40
CA ALA A 63 -10.57 1.16 -9.43
C ALA A 63 -9.22 1.81 -9.78
N TYR A 64 -8.38 1.07 -10.50
CA TYR A 64 -7.02 1.45 -10.88
C TYR A 64 -6.92 2.04 -12.29
N ASP A 65 -8.01 2.07 -13.04
CA ASP A 65 -8.04 2.66 -14.37
C ASP A 65 -7.81 4.17 -14.27
N ASP A 66 -6.96 4.66 -15.18
CA ASP A 66 -6.56 6.07 -15.24
C ASP A 66 -6.13 6.63 -13.88
N PHE A 67 -5.46 5.81 -13.05
CA PHE A 67 -5.13 6.13 -11.66
C PHE A 67 -4.53 7.53 -11.48
N TYR A 68 -3.61 7.91 -12.35
CA TYR A 68 -2.92 9.21 -12.31
C TYR A 68 -3.75 10.39 -12.83
N LEU A 69 -4.90 10.14 -13.47
CA LEU A 69 -5.82 11.16 -13.99
C LEU A 69 -7.00 11.43 -13.04
N LYS A 70 -7.17 10.64 -11.97
CA LYS A 70 -8.20 10.88 -10.95
C LYS A 70 -7.90 12.21 -10.24
N SER A 71 -8.94 13.03 -10.04
CA SER A 71 -8.79 14.41 -9.57
C SER A 71 -8.20 14.52 -8.17
N ASP A 72 -8.51 13.58 -7.29
CA ASP A 72 -7.90 13.43 -5.96
C ASP A 72 -6.40 13.11 -6.05
N MET A 73 -6.01 12.20 -6.95
CA MET A 73 -4.60 11.88 -7.19
C MET A 73 -3.85 13.05 -7.83
N ILE A 74 -4.44 13.77 -8.79
CA ILE A 74 -3.86 15.00 -9.35
C ILE A 74 -3.59 16.03 -8.25
N ASN A 75 -4.57 16.25 -7.36
CA ASN A 75 -4.41 17.16 -6.23
C ASN A 75 -3.33 16.70 -5.26
N TYR A 76 -3.25 15.39 -4.98
CA TYR A 76 -2.21 14.79 -4.16
C TYR A 76 -0.82 15.02 -4.77
N TYR A 77 -0.63 14.77 -6.06
CA TYR A 77 0.66 14.96 -6.74
C TYR A 77 1.10 16.42 -6.86
N ASN A 78 0.15 17.35 -6.89
CA ASN A 78 0.46 18.78 -6.82
C ASN A 78 1.02 19.20 -5.45
N ILE A 79 0.84 18.37 -4.42
CA ILE A 79 1.27 18.60 -3.03
C ILE A 79 2.46 17.72 -2.66
N PHE A 80 2.50 16.48 -3.13
CA PHE A 80 3.56 15.51 -2.88
C PHE A 80 4.12 15.06 -4.23
N ALA A 81 5.33 15.49 -4.53
CA ALA A 81 6.08 14.90 -5.63
C ALA A 81 6.38 13.43 -5.28
N GLN A 82 5.94 12.54 -6.17
CA GLN A 82 6.11 11.10 -6.07
C GLN A 82 6.33 10.54 -7.47
N SER A 83 7.21 9.56 -7.61
CA SER A 83 7.34 8.79 -8.84
C SER A 83 6.01 8.10 -9.19
N LYS A 84 5.68 8.03 -10.48
CA LYS A 84 4.46 7.40 -11.00
C LYS A 84 4.74 6.00 -11.59
N PRO A 85 4.96 4.95 -10.75
CA PRO A 85 5.23 3.57 -11.20
C PRO A 85 4.22 3.15 -12.27
N THR A 86 4.69 2.56 -13.36
CA THR A 86 3.85 1.85 -14.34
C THR A 86 4.39 0.44 -14.51
N SER A 87 3.58 -0.48 -15.04
CA SER A 87 3.96 -1.90 -15.20
C SER A 87 5.12 -2.15 -16.16
N ASP A 88 5.50 -1.13 -16.94
CA ASP A 88 6.65 -1.15 -17.85
C ASP A 88 7.90 -0.49 -17.24
N TRP A 89 7.82 0.02 -16.00
CA TRP A 89 8.84 0.91 -15.47
C TRP A 89 9.89 0.19 -14.59
N ILE A 90 11.15 0.28 -15.03
CA ILE A 90 12.37 0.03 -14.26
C ILE A 90 13.22 1.30 -14.39
N ASN A 91 13.39 2.13 -13.34
CA ASN A 91 14.39 3.22 -13.38
C ASN A 91 14.80 3.81 -12.01
N SER A 92 15.99 4.42 -12.03
CA SER A 92 16.94 4.79 -10.98
C SER A 92 17.01 6.30 -10.68
N PHE A 93 15.89 7.03 -10.66
CA PHE A 93 15.92 8.46 -10.32
C PHE A 93 14.86 8.85 -9.30
N ASP A 94 15.39 9.34 -8.17
CA ASP A 94 14.73 9.89 -7.00
C ASP A 94 13.98 11.19 -7.29
N ASN A 95 12.82 11.37 -6.65
CA ASN A 95 12.12 12.65 -6.63
C ASN A 95 11.67 12.97 -5.20
N GLY A 96 12.10 14.13 -4.69
CA GLY A 96 11.84 14.58 -3.33
C GLY A 96 10.53 15.31 -3.08
N ILE A 97 10.20 15.52 -1.81
CA ILE A 97 8.89 15.98 -1.31
C ILE A 97 8.94 17.45 -0.87
N SER A 98 7.92 18.25 -1.23
CA SER A 98 7.69 19.61 -0.71
C SER A 98 6.19 19.83 -0.44
N SER A 99 5.78 19.86 0.84
CA SER A 99 4.36 19.87 1.22
C SER A 99 3.71 21.28 1.27
N LYS A 100 2.48 21.36 0.75
CA LYS A 100 1.44 22.34 1.14
C LYS A 100 0.35 21.62 1.93
N SER A 101 -0.51 22.36 2.65
CA SER A 101 -1.47 21.79 3.60
C SER A 101 -2.51 20.85 2.95
N ILE A 102 -2.46 19.57 3.29
CA ILE A 102 -3.51 18.57 3.02
C ILE A 102 -4.17 18.15 4.35
N ARG A 103 -5.45 17.75 4.34
CA ARG A 103 -6.05 17.16 5.55
C ARG A 103 -5.50 15.75 5.75
N ALA A 104 -5.24 15.36 6.99
CA ALA A 104 -4.70 14.03 7.30
C ALA A 104 -5.55 12.88 6.71
N GLY A 105 -6.88 13.00 6.77
CA GLY A 105 -7.78 12.01 6.15
C GLY A 105 -7.64 11.90 4.63
N GLU A 106 -7.52 13.03 3.93
CA GLU A 106 -7.32 13.06 2.46
C GLU A 106 -5.96 12.47 2.09
N PHE A 107 -4.92 12.80 2.86
CA PHE A 107 -3.59 12.21 2.70
C PHE A 107 -3.64 10.69 2.84
N LEU A 108 -4.22 10.17 3.92
CA LEU A 108 -4.26 8.73 4.19
C LEU A 108 -5.04 7.97 3.12
N GLN A 109 -6.13 8.54 2.61
CA GLN A 109 -6.89 7.93 1.51
C GLN A 109 -6.05 7.88 0.23
N CYS A 110 -5.39 8.98 -0.15
CA CYS A 110 -4.53 9.01 -1.34
C CYS A 110 -3.32 8.09 -1.20
N PHE A 111 -2.71 8.04 -0.02
CA PHE A 111 -1.61 7.15 0.30
C PHE A 111 -2.03 5.68 0.19
N PHE A 112 -3.15 5.29 0.81
CA PHE A 112 -3.68 3.93 0.71
C PHE A 112 -3.98 3.55 -0.75
N ARG A 113 -4.62 4.45 -1.51
CA ARG A 113 -4.85 4.27 -2.96
C ARG A 113 -3.54 4.04 -3.73
N ALA A 114 -2.50 4.81 -3.44
CA ALA A 114 -1.20 4.66 -4.07
C ALA A 114 -0.52 3.33 -3.71
N CYS A 115 -0.62 2.89 -2.45
CA CYS A 115 -0.16 1.58 -2.02
C CYS A 115 -0.88 0.44 -2.76
N GLU A 116 -2.20 0.50 -2.89
CA GLU A 116 -2.98 -0.51 -3.63
C GLU A 116 -2.59 -0.56 -5.11
N TYR A 117 -2.44 0.61 -5.73
CA TYR A 117 -1.99 0.69 -7.13
C TYR A 117 -0.58 0.13 -7.31
N PHE A 118 0.32 0.41 -6.36
CA PHE A 118 1.67 -0.14 -6.37
C PHE A 118 1.66 -1.67 -6.17
N LEU A 119 0.84 -2.18 -5.25
CA LEU A 119 0.67 -3.62 -5.04
C LEU A 119 0.19 -4.30 -6.32
N LYS A 120 -0.79 -3.72 -7.04
CA LYS A 120 -1.22 -4.23 -8.36
C LYS A 120 -0.05 -4.37 -9.34
N ILE A 121 0.77 -3.32 -9.49
CA ILE A 121 1.94 -3.35 -10.38
C ILE A 121 2.94 -4.42 -9.93
N LEU A 122 3.17 -4.53 -8.63
CA LEU A 122 4.07 -5.50 -8.06
C LEU A 122 3.61 -6.93 -8.40
N LEU A 123 2.34 -7.26 -8.15
CA LEU A 123 1.77 -8.58 -8.43
C LEU A 123 1.83 -8.91 -9.94
N GLU A 124 1.55 -7.95 -10.81
CA GLU A 124 1.70 -8.12 -12.26
C GLU A 124 3.15 -8.43 -12.66
N TYR A 125 4.13 -7.75 -12.05
CA TYR A 125 5.54 -8.00 -12.31
C TYR A 125 5.99 -9.37 -11.80
N GLU A 126 5.55 -9.77 -10.60
CA GLU A 126 5.82 -11.11 -10.05
C GLU A 126 5.27 -12.22 -10.95
N GLN A 127 4.08 -12.04 -11.48
CA GLN A 127 3.48 -12.97 -12.44
C GLN A 127 4.31 -13.08 -13.72
N LYS A 128 4.87 -11.98 -14.21
CA LYS A 128 5.73 -11.96 -15.41
C LYS A 128 7.11 -12.58 -15.16
N CYS A 129 7.74 -12.30 -14.02
CA CYS A 129 9.13 -12.69 -13.76
C CYS A 129 9.29 -13.99 -12.97
N GLY A 130 8.21 -14.49 -12.34
CA GLY A 130 8.21 -15.69 -11.51
C GLY A 130 9.02 -15.56 -10.21
N LYS A 131 9.29 -14.33 -9.77
CA LYS A 131 10.10 -14.04 -8.57
C LYS A 131 9.40 -13.06 -7.66
N ARG A 132 9.62 -13.21 -6.35
CA ARG A 132 9.13 -12.27 -5.34
C ARG A 132 9.76 -10.89 -5.54
N SER A 133 8.95 -9.86 -5.40
CA SER A 133 9.30 -8.45 -5.58
C SER A 133 8.95 -7.63 -4.34
N PHE A 134 9.53 -6.43 -4.22
CA PHE A 134 9.37 -5.56 -3.06
C PHE A 134 9.26 -4.09 -3.50
N GLY A 135 8.60 -3.28 -2.66
CA GLY A 135 8.58 -1.83 -2.82
C GLY A 135 9.79 -1.18 -2.15
N VAL A 136 10.33 -0.14 -2.79
CA VAL A 136 11.32 0.74 -2.18
C VAL A 136 10.72 2.14 -2.11
N ALA A 137 10.60 2.67 -0.90
CA ALA A 137 10.21 4.06 -0.67
C ALA A 137 11.46 4.87 -0.33
N ILE A 138 11.74 5.92 -1.13
CA ILE A 138 12.84 6.83 -0.87
C ILE A 138 12.25 8.18 -0.48
N PHE A 139 12.66 8.67 0.68
CA PHE A 139 12.24 9.96 1.20
C PHE A 139 13.42 10.92 1.11
N ASP A 140 13.38 11.84 0.15
CA ASP A 140 14.31 12.95 0.12
C ASP A 140 13.87 14.00 1.14
N MET A 141 14.72 14.15 2.16
CA MET A 141 14.50 15.03 3.30
C MET A 141 15.26 16.35 3.15
N GLN A 142 15.87 16.61 1.99
CA GLN A 142 16.64 17.82 1.74
C GLN A 142 15.73 19.05 1.90
N ASN A 143 16.14 19.96 2.78
CA ASN A 143 15.42 21.19 3.17
C ASN A 143 14.14 20.99 4.01
N MET A 144 13.91 19.79 4.56
CA MET A 144 12.79 19.59 5.47
C MET A 144 13.04 20.25 6.84
N SER A 145 12.05 21.00 7.34
CA SER A 145 12.18 21.67 8.64
C SER A 145 11.99 20.69 9.79
N ILE A 146 13.03 20.54 10.63
CA ILE A 146 13.00 19.75 11.88
C ILE A 146 11.84 20.16 12.79
N LEU A 147 11.43 21.43 12.76
CA LEU A 147 10.35 21.94 13.61
C LEU A 147 9.00 21.24 13.38
N GLN A 148 8.76 20.68 12.18
CA GLN A 148 7.55 19.92 11.92
C GLN A 148 7.52 18.56 12.65
N TYR A 149 8.68 17.99 12.96
CA TYR A 149 8.78 16.70 13.67
C TYR A 149 8.82 16.86 15.19
N VAL A 150 9.32 18.00 15.69
CA VAL A 150 9.42 18.27 17.13
C VAL A 150 8.06 18.68 17.73
N ASN A 151 7.14 19.21 16.92
CA ASN A 151 5.80 19.57 17.39
C ASN A 151 4.86 18.35 17.34
N PRO A 152 4.47 17.75 18.48
CA PRO A 152 3.59 16.57 18.49
C PRO A 152 2.21 16.85 17.87
N MET A 153 1.77 18.12 17.83
CA MET A 153 0.51 18.51 17.21
C MET A 153 0.64 18.81 15.71
N ALA A 154 1.84 18.71 15.14
CA ALA A 154 2.05 18.96 13.71
C ALA A 154 1.28 17.92 12.87
N PRO A 155 0.78 18.32 11.68
CA PRO A 155 0.05 17.40 10.79
C PRO A 155 0.82 16.12 10.48
N ILE A 156 2.15 16.19 10.34
CA ILE A 156 2.99 15.04 10.04
C ILE A 156 3.01 14.00 11.17
N ASN A 157 3.09 14.44 12.43
CA ASN A 157 3.07 13.55 13.58
C ASN A 157 1.69 12.91 13.78
N ARG A 158 0.60 13.65 13.53
CA ARG A 158 -0.76 13.07 13.53
C ARG A 158 -0.98 12.05 12.41
N ILE A 159 -0.35 12.25 11.25
CA ILE A 159 -0.39 11.27 10.15
C ILE A 159 0.30 9.97 10.61
N PHE A 160 1.49 10.05 11.22
CA PHE A 160 2.21 8.87 11.71
C PHE A 160 1.46 8.13 12.82
N GLU A 161 0.77 8.84 13.72
CA GLU A 161 -0.10 8.20 14.74
C GLU A 161 -1.23 7.38 14.12
N VAL A 162 -1.87 7.89 13.06
CA VAL A 162 -2.99 7.19 12.42
C VAL A 162 -2.51 6.02 11.53
N ILE A 163 -1.34 6.12 10.90
CA ILE A 163 -0.76 5.05 10.08
C ILE A 163 -0.52 3.77 10.90
N LEU A 164 -0.18 3.89 12.20
CA LEU A 164 0.00 2.73 13.10
C LEU A 164 -1.25 1.84 13.21
N HIS A 165 -2.43 2.34 12.83
CA HIS A 165 -3.68 1.61 12.88
C HIS A 165 -4.14 1.06 11.52
N ILE A 166 -3.35 1.23 10.45
CA ILE A 166 -3.68 0.72 9.13
C ILE A 166 -2.86 -0.55 8.87
N ASN A 167 -3.55 -1.67 8.69
CA ASN A 167 -2.92 -2.95 8.38
C ASN A 167 -2.51 -3.02 6.91
N PHE A 168 -1.26 -3.38 6.67
CA PHE A 168 -0.70 -3.75 5.38
C PHE A 168 0.18 -4.99 5.54
N ALA A 169 0.43 -5.72 4.46
CA ALA A 169 1.48 -6.72 4.39
C ALA A 169 2.40 -6.32 3.22
N TYR A 170 3.63 -5.90 3.54
CA TYR A 170 4.65 -5.52 2.56
C TYR A 170 5.79 -6.53 2.58
#